data_AF-A0AAN6LK58-F1
#
_entry.id   AF-A0AAN6LK58-F1
#
_cell.length_a   1.000
_cell.length_b   1.000
_cell.length_c   1.000
_cell.angle_alpha   90.00
_cell.angle_beta   90.00
_cell.angle_gamma   90.00
#
_symmetry.space_group_name_H-M   'P 1'
#
loop_
_entity.id
_entity.type
_entity.pdbx_description
1 polymer ?
#
loop_
_entity_poly.entity_id
_entity_poly.type
_entity_poly.pdbx_seq_one_letter_code
_entity_poly.pdbx_strand_id
1 'polypeptide(L)'
;MYCQKCRTPLKVDASIEDLNPAAFDLLIGSTGKSLPDPSSKSAPRPPFPPERQQLYNQVSQRATSPVYSRTLPAPRNNSAGSLAQSRVGVKDGPGMSFVMLSESQVVPAHAAPTVNGYGRQGSKRGSQSIPDTQSAVDDGQTYSHQIEKTAHLFDIISARSDIDHPICTECTDMLVDGLKKRLQTATKERDAYISFLKNLNNSIPAPEEVQAAEDNLKATVQAEEKAFQELLALEKEKAAVDIEIAELEDESRQLDLEEEQFWRERNGFALTLSEFQNERDGLNMKYDHDSRQLERLQRTNVYNDTFCISHDGYFGTINGLRLGRLANPSVEWAEINAAWGQTLLLLATIAEKLGFQFQGYRLKPMGSTSKIDKIEYPQQPPNQSSPNTTPNRATHGTNQPDTSPPAKITSLDLYSSGDLPLNLPRLHRRFDAGMVAFLECLRQIGKYVETTPTGISSPPQSPSSQRHPRQANTDEHSPAVRALQAQIIGFKLPYEIKRDKIGDASIKLGFNQNDETWTRACKRTLTCCKYLLAHASNVTNPGNHGGASAPPTAAIVPGR
;
A
#
# COMPACT_ATOMS: atom_id res chain seq x y z
N MET A 1 -120.37 -20.20 -46.31
CA MET A 1 -118.99 -20.72 -46.45
C MET A 1 -118.38 -20.90 -45.06
N TYR A 2 -117.12 -21.32 -44.95
CA TYR A 2 -116.39 -21.39 -43.68
C TYR A 2 -115.06 -20.62 -43.80
N CYS A 3 -114.60 -20.03 -42.70
CA CYS A 3 -113.26 -19.45 -42.61
C CYS A 3 -112.23 -20.56 -42.82
N GLN A 4 -111.35 -20.47 -43.81
CA GLN A 4 -110.40 -21.56 -44.06
C GLN A 4 -109.40 -21.76 -42.90
N LYS A 5 -109.10 -20.68 -42.16
CA LYS A 5 -108.12 -20.66 -41.06
C LYS A 5 -108.66 -21.17 -39.71
N CYS A 6 -109.85 -20.73 -39.28
CA CYS A 6 -110.44 -21.12 -37.99
C CYS A 6 -111.77 -21.88 -38.10
N ARG A 7 -112.22 -22.19 -39.32
CA ARG A 7 -113.43 -23.00 -39.64
C ARG A 7 -114.74 -22.47 -39.05
N THR A 8 -114.79 -21.20 -38.62
CA THR A 8 -116.03 -20.52 -38.26
C THR A 8 -116.96 -20.36 -39.47
N PRO A 9 -118.29 -20.47 -39.30
CA PRO A 9 -119.23 -20.29 -40.39
C PRO A 9 -119.26 -18.83 -40.85
N LEU A 10 -119.09 -18.61 -42.16
CA LEU A 10 -119.09 -17.30 -42.80
C LEU A 10 -120.30 -17.13 -43.72
N LYS A 11 -120.96 -15.99 -43.58
CA LYS A 11 -121.83 -15.41 -44.62
C LYS A 11 -120.99 -14.42 -45.44
N VAL A 12 -121.22 -14.39 -46.74
CA VAL A 12 -120.68 -13.33 -47.61
C VAL A 12 -121.50 -12.07 -47.32
N ASP A 13 -120.87 -10.91 -47.36
CA ASP A 13 -121.58 -9.64 -47.25
C ASP A 13 -122.23 -9.30 -48.61
N ALA A 14 -123.46 -8.78 -48.59
CA ALA A 14 -124.23 -8.49 -49.80
C ALA A 14 -123.50 -7.54 -50.77
N SER A 15 -122.58 -6.70 -50.27
CA SER A 15 -121.71 -5.85 -51.09
C SER A 15 -120.77 -6.60 -52.05
N ILE A 16 -120.49 -7.89 -51.79
CA ILE A 16 -119.66 -8.75 -52.64
C ILE A 16 -120.52 -9.56 -53.62
N GLU A 17 -121.79 -9.79 -53.31
CA GLU A 17 -122.72 -10.57 -54.15
C GLU A 17 -123.16 -9.78 -55.41
N ASP A 18 -123.28 -8.45 -55.30
CA ASP A 18 -123.65 -7.52 -56.39
C ASP A 18 -122.47 -6.68 -56.94
N LEU A 19 -121.27 -7.27 -57.05
CA LEU A 19 -120.09 -6.58 -57.62
C LEU A 19 -120.23 -6.32 -59.13
N ASN A 20 -120.34 -5.04 -59.50
CA ASN A 20 -120.17 -4.57 -60.88
C ASN A 20 -118.78 -4.97 -61.42
N PRO A 21 -118.65 -5.53 -62.64
CA PRO A 21 -117.36 -5.95 -63.22
C PRO A 21 -116.24 -4.90 -63.14
N ALA A 22 -116.55 -3.59 -63.26
CA ALA A 22 -115.52 -2.55 -63.11
C ALA A 22 -114.95 -2.45 -61.68
N ALA A 23 -115.75 -2.75 -60.65
CA ALA A 23 -115.29 -2.78 -59.26
C ALA A 23 -114.45 -4.04 -58.96
N PHE A 24 -114.80 -5.17 -59.59
CA PHE A 24 -114.05 -6.41 -59.52
C PHE A 24 -112.63 -6.26 -60.09
N ASP A 25 -112.48 -5.64 -61.27
CA ASP A 25 -111.19 -5.36 -61.88
C ASP A 25 -110.34 -4.37 -61.07
N LEU A 26 -110.96 -3.40 -60.39
CA LEU A 26 -110.26 -2.48 -59.48
C LEU A 26 -109.75 -3.19 -58.22
N LEU A 27 -110.52 -4.12 -57.64
CA LEU A 27 -110.09 -4.92 -56.50
C LEU A 27 -108.90 -5.81 -56.88
N ILE A 28 -108.94 -6.49 -58.03
CA ILE A 28 -107.80 -7.30 -58.50
C ILE A 28 -106.60 -6.41 -58.85
N GLY A 29 -106.83 -5.31 -59.57
CA GLY A 29 -105.78 -4.38 -60.01
C GLY A 29 -105.06 -3.63 -58.89
N SER A 30 -105.73 -3.38 -57.76
CA SER A 30 -105.15 -2.70 -56.59
C SER A 30 -104.27 -3.61 -55.72
N THR A 31 -104.35 -4.95 -55.85
CA THR A 31 -103.48 -5.90 -55.11
C THR A 31 -102.02 -5.95 -55.58
N GLY A 32 -101.57 -4.97 -56.37
CA GLY A 32 -100.17 -4.73 -56.72
C GLY A 32 -99.69 -5.42 -58.00
N LYS A 33 -99.05 -4.67 -58.89
CA LYS A 33 -98.28 -5.20 -60.03
C LYS A 33 -96.79 -5.17 -59.69
N SER A 34 -96.23 -6.31 -59.27
CA SER A 34 -94.77 -6.48 -59.14
C SER A 34 -94.36 -7.95 -59.29
N LEU A 35 -94.32 -8.41 -60.54
CA LEU A 35 -93.60 -9.62 -60.95
C LEU A 35 -92.44 -9.20 -61.85
N PRO A 36 -91.19 -9.26 -61.39
CA PRO A 36 -90.02 -9.38 -62.25
C PRO A 36 -89.98 -10.78 -62.86
N ASP A 37 -89.61 -10.83 -64.14
CA ASP A 37 -89.54 -12.01 -64.99
C ASP A 37 -88.52 -13.08 -64.49
N PRO A 38 -88.85 -14.39 -64.46
CA PRO A 38 -87.97 -15.43 -63.95
C PRO A 38 -86.87 -15.85 -64.96
N SER A 39 -86.04 -14.89 -65.38
CA SER A 39 -85.01 -15.09 -66.42
C SER A 39 -83.57 -14.72 -66.01
N SER A 40 -83.32 -14.37 -64.75
CA SER A 40 -81.94 -14.18 -64.22
C SER A 40 -81.52 -15.30 -63.26
N LYS A 41 -80.59 -16.15 -63.69
CA LYS A 41 -79.92 -17.13 -62.81
C LYS A 41 -78.81 -16.43 -62.04
N SER A 42 -78.98 -16.29 -60.73
CA SER A 42 -77.94 -15.77 -59.83
C SER A 42 -76.78 -16.77 -59.73
N ALA A 43 -75.59 -16.36 -60.19
CA ALA A 43 -74.36 -17.06 -59.84
C ALA A 43 -74.00 -16.77 -58.37
N PRO A 44 -73.45 -17.74 -57.60
CA PRO A 44 -73.02 -17.48 -56.24
C PRO A 44 -71.82 -16.53 -56.26
N ARG A 45 -72.03 -15.31 -55.76
CA ARG A 45 -70.97 -14.33 -55.55
C ARG A 45 -70.02 -14.86 -54.47
N PRO A 46 -68.69 -14.92 -54.68
CA PRO A 46 -67.77 -15.43 -53.67
C PRO A 46 -67.83 -14.57 -52.39
N PRO A 47 -67.61 -15.15 -51.19
CA PRO A 47 -67.81 -14.48 -49.91
C PRO A 47 -66.81 -13.35 -49.60
N PHE A 48 -65.86 -13.07 -50.47
CA PHE A 48 -64.89 -11.97 -50.35
C PHE A 48 -64.41 -11.49 -51.73
N PRO A 49 -64.00 -10.21 -51.87
CA PRO A 49 -63.42 -9.69 -53.11
C PRO A 49 -62.11 -10.42 -53.47
N PRO A 50 -61.83 -10.67 -54.77
CA PRO A 50 -60.63 -11.38 -55.22
C PRO A 50 -59.33 -10.64 -54.84
N GLU A 51 -59.35 -9.30 -54.78
CA GLU A 51 -58.24 -8.45 -54.35
C GLU A 51 -57.78 -8.80 -52.92
N ARG A 52 -58.71 -9.11 -52.01
CA ARG A 52 -58.40 -9.48 -50.63
C ARG A 52 -57.62 -10.80 -50.55
N GLN A 53 -57.94 -11.74 -51.44
CA GLN A 53 -57.24 -13.03 -51.54
C GLN A 53 -55.85 -12.88 -52.18
N GLN A 54 -55.71 -11.99 -53.16
CA GLN A 54 -54.41 -11.63 -53.75
C GLN A 54 -53.49 -10.96 -52.72
N LEU A 55 -54.00 -10.01 -51.94
CA LEU A 55 -53.26 -9.28 -50.92
C LEU A 55 -52.81 -10.22 -49.78
N TYR A 56 -53.68 -11.13 -49.32
CA TYR A 56 -53.31 -12.19 -48.37
C TYR A 56 -52.16 -13.06 -48.88
N ASN A 57 -52.26 -13.55 -50.13
CA ASN A 57 -51.21 -14.36 -50.74
C ASN A 57 -49.88 -13.58 -50.86
N GLN A 58 -49.93 -12.32 -51.29
CA GLN A 58 -48.74 -11.46 -51.44
C GLN A 58 -48.03 -11.19 -50.10
N VAL A 59 -48.79 -10.94 -49.02
CA VAL A 59 -48.24 -10.74 -47.68
C VAL A 59 -47.69 -12.04 -47.10
N SER A 60 -48.38 -13.16 -47.29
CA SER A 60 -47.94 -14.48 -46.78
C SER A 60 -46.59 -14.94 -47.33
N GLN A 61 -46.22 -14.51 -48.55
CA GLN A 61 -44.94 -14.82 -49.19
C GLN A 61 -43.78 -13.94 -48.69
N ARG A 62 -44.06 -12.86 -47.94
CA ARG A 62 -43.05 -11.93 -47.38
C ARG A 62 -42.98 -12.00 -45.85
N ALA A 63 -43.37 -13.13 -45.25
CA ALA A 63 -43.22 -13.34 -43.82
C ALA A 63 -41.73 -13.43 -43.42
N THR A 64 -41.23 -12.45 -42.69
CA THR A 64 -39.95 -12.55 -41.97
C THR A 64 -40.05 -13.58 -40.84
N SER A 65 -38.92 -14.19 -40.46
CA SER A 65 -38.92 -15.14 -39.35
C SER A 65 -39.30 -14.44 -38.04
N PRO A 66 -40.22 -15.00 -37.23
CA PRO A 66 -40.68 -14.34 -36.01
C PRO A 66 -39.56 -14.29 -34.96
N VAL A 67 -39.28 -13.10 -34.45
CA VAL A 67 -38.26 -12.83 -33.42
C VAL A 67 -38.59 -13.50 -32.06
N TYR A 68 -39.81 -14.02 -31.89
CA TYR A 68 -40.21 -14.74 -30.68
C TYR A 68 -41.07 -15.97 -31.00
N SER A 69 -40.53 -17.17 -30.77
CA SER A 69 -41.26 -18.44 -30.91
C SER A 69 -41.88 -18.85 -29.58
N ARG A 70 -43.21 -18.74 -29.48
CA ARG A 70 -43.97 -19.28 -28.34
C ARG A 70 -44.38 -20.72 -28.66
N THR A 71 -43.52 -21.69 -28.32
CA THR A 71 -43.84 -23.12 -28.46
C THR A 71 -44.95 -23.51 -27.48
N LEU A 72 -46.20 -23.51 -27.94
CA LEU A 72 -47.35 -24.04 -27.20
C LEU A 72 -47.36 -25.58 -27.32
N PRO A 73 -47.27 -26.34 -26.22
CA PRO A 73 -47.43 -27.79 -26.27
C PRO A 73 -48.86 -28.17 -26.67
N ALA A 74 -49.01 -29.22 -27.47
CA ALA A 74 -50.33 -29.71 -27.88
C ALA A 74 -51.17 -30.18 -26.66
N PRO A 75 -52.50 -29.92 -26.66
CA PRO A 75 -53.36 -30.30 -25.54
C PRO A 75 -53.48 -31.82 -25.44
N ARG A 76 -53.03 -32.39 -24.31
CA ARG A 76 -53.21 -33.82 -24.01
C ARG A 76 -54.53 -34.06 -23.28
N ASN A 77 -55.37 -34.92 -23.85
CA ASN A 77 -56.62 -35.34 -23.24
C ASN A 77 -56.40 -36.35 -22.09
N ASN A 78 -57.10 -36.06 -20.99
CA ASN A 78 -57.73 -36.95 -20.01
C ASN A 78 -56.96 -37.78 -18.97
N SER A 79 -57.60 -37.74 -17.78
CA SER A 79 -57.81 -38.80 -16.77
C SER A 79 -56.72 -39.20 -15.76
N ALA A 80 -56.84 -38.59 -14.57
CA ALA A 80 -56.92 -39.19 -13.23
C ALA A 80 -55.81 -40.12 -12.69
N GLY A 81 -55.31 -39.86 -11.46
CA GLY A 81 -54.51 -40.85 -10.72
C GLY A 81 -53.60 -40.41 -9.56
N SER A 82 -54.07 -39.57 -8.62
CA SER A 82 -53.63 -39.36 -7.21
C SER A 82 -52.22 -39.74 -6.65
N LEU A 83 -51.71 -38.82 -5.81
CA LEU A 83 -50.84 -39.03 -4.61
C LEU A 83 -49.39 -39.54 -4.75
N ALA A 84 -48.40 -38.66 -4.40
CA ALA A 84 -47.71 -38.70 -3.09
C ALA A 84 -46.69 -37.55 -2.86
N GLN A 85 -46.89 -36.81 -1.75
CA GLN A 85 -45.90 -36.24 -0.80
C GLN A 85 -44.53 -35.69 -1.28
N SER A 86 -44.27 -34.37 -1.13
CA SER A 86 -43.58 -33.71 0.02
C SER A 86 -42.04 -33.59 -0.14
N ARG A 87 -41.33 -32.52 0.28
CA ARG A 87 -41.64 -31.37 1.18
C ARG A 87 -40.63 -30.21 0.94
N VAL A 88 -41.08 -28.94 1.11
CA VAL A 88 -40.39 -27.77 1.75
C VAL A 88 -38.92 -27.43 1.37
N GLY A 89 -38.53 -26.16 1.13
CA GLY A 89 -39.29 -24.91 1.06
C GLY A 89 -38.45 -23.62 1.28
N VAL A 90 -38.72 -22.61 0.43
CA VAL A 90 -38.74 -21.15 0.69
C VAL A 90 -37.52 -20.44 1.31
N LYS A 91 -36.97 -19.46 0.56
CA LYS A 91 -36.77 -18.09 1.07
C LYS A 91 -36.89 -17.04 -0.04
N ASP A 92 -37.62 -15.96 0.26
CA ASP A 92 -37.92 -14.80 -0.60
C ASP A 92 -36.64 -13.97 -0.92
N GLY A 93 -36.50 -13.13 -1.96
CA GLY A 93 -37.43 -12.19 -2.62
C GLY A 93 -37.18 -10.74 -2.12
N PRO A 94 -37.66 -9.64 -2.76
CA PRO A 94 -38.04 -9.42 -4.16
C PRO A 94 -37.36 -8.15 -4.77
N GLY A 95 -37.49 -7.91 -6.09
CA GLY A 95 -37.05 -6.62 -6.65
C GLY A 95 -37.01 -6.48 -8.17
N MET A 96 -38.16 -6.53 -8.87
CA MET A 96 -38.38 -5.78 -10.11
C MET A 96 -39.88 -5.49 -10.31
N SER A 97 -40.21 -4.30 -10.79
CA SER A 97 -41.56 -3.76 -10.90
C SER A 97 -42.35 -4.33 -12.09
N PHE A 98 -43.60 -4.72 -11.82
CA PHE A 98 -44.58 -5.09 -12.86
C PHE A 98 -45.36 -3.84 -13.30
N VAL A 99 -45.32 -3.50 -14.59
CA VAL A 99 -46.17 -2.45 -15.17
C VAL A 99 -47.43 -3.10 -15.73
N MET A 100 -48.57 -2.82 -15.09
CA MET A 100 -49.90 -3.14 -15.60
C MET A 100 -50.19 -2.33 -16.86
N LEU A 101 -50.50 -2.99 -17.97
CA LEU A 101 -51.22 -2.38 -19.09
C LEU A 101 -52.70 -2.76 -18.99
N SER A 102 -53.55 -1.73 -19.03
CA SER A 102 -55.00 -1.83 -18.85
C SER A 102 -55.71 -2.49 -20.05
N GLU A 103 -56.65 -3.37 -19.75
CA GLU A 103 -57.56 -3.99 -20.72
C GLU A 103 -58.47 -2.98 -21.42
N SER A 104 -58.78 -3.21 -22.70
CA SER A 104 -59.95 -2.58 -23.35
C SER A 104 -60.41 -3.35 -24.59
N GLN A 105 -61.53 -4.09 -24.46
CA GLN A 105 -62.53 -4.40 -25.51
C GLN A 105 -62.07 -5.31 -26.69
N VAL A 106 -62.84 -6.19 -27.37
CA VAL A 106 -64.30 -6.48 -27.46
C VAL A 106 -64.51 -8.04 -27.58
N VAL A 107 -65.76 -8.50 -27.41
CA VAL A 107 -66.28 -9.90 -27.44
C VAL A 107 -66.88 -10.23 -28.85
N PRO A 108 -67.52 -11.40 -29.12
CA PRO A 108 -67.07 -12.79 -29.28
C PRO A 108 -67.04 -13.28 -30.76
N ALA A 109 -66.75 -14.57 -31.00
CA ALA A 109 -67.18 -15.29 -32.20
C ALA A 109 -67.87 -16.62 -31.87
N HIS A 110 -69.14 -16.77 -32.26
CA HIS A 110 -69.88 -18.03 -32.19
C HIS A 110 -69.76 -18.84 -33.49
N ALA A 111 -69.63 -20.17 -33.32
CA ALA A 111 -70.18 -21.25 -34.15
C ALA A 111 -70.07 -21.21 -35.69
N ALA A 112 -69.48 -22.28 -36.25
CA ALA A 112 -70.04 -22.97 -37.43
C ALA A 112 -69.70 -24.48 -37.39
N PRO A 113 -70.65 -25.37 -37.78
CA PRO A 113 -70.43 -26.82 -37.79
C PRO A 113 -69.79 -27.31 -39.10
N THR A 114 -69.23 -28.52 -39.06
CA THR A 114 -68.76 -29.26 -40.23
C THR A 114 -69.89 -30.03 -40.91
N VAL A 115 -70.10 -29.83 -42.22
CA VAL A 115 -70.87 -30.75 -43.07
C VAL A 115 -70.12 -30.98 -44.38
N ASN A 116 -69.90 -32.26 -44.71
CA ASN A 116 -69.15 -32.72 -45.88
C ASN A 116 -70.01 -32.79 -47.15
N GLY A 117 -69.42 -32.41 -48.29
CA GLY A 117 -69.73 -32.94 -49.63
C GLY A 117 -71.18 -32.76 -50.14
N TYR A 118 -71.51 -33.16 -51.36
CA TYR A 118 -70.76 -33.80 -52.44
C TYR A 118 -71.49 -33.49 -53.76
N GLY A 119 -70.77 -33.10 -54.81
CA GLY A 119 -71.39 -32.79 -56.09
C GLY A 119 -71.73 -34.03 -56.91
N ARG A 120 -72.81 -33.99 -57.70
CA ARG A 120 -72.97 -34.86 -58.88
C ARG A 120 -73.78 -34.18 -59.98
N GLN A 121 -73.31 -34.33 -61.22
CA GLN A 121 -73.91 -33.74 -62.42
C GLN A 121 -75.07 -34.59 -62.96
N GLY A 122 -76.03 -33.95 -63.63
CA GLY A 122 -77.08 -34.58 -64.43
C GLY A 122 -77.31 -33.76 -65.72
N SER A 123 -77.54 -34.44 -66.85
CA SER A 123 -77.33 -33.88 -68.20
C SER A 123 -78.60 -33.82 -69.07
N LYS A 124 -78.82 -32.69 -69.75
CA LYS A 124 -79.68 -32.49 -70.95
C LYS A 124 -81.18 -32.78 -70.70
N ARG A 125 -82.15 -32.42 -71.56
CA ARG A 125 -82.19 -31.81 -72.91
C ARG A 125 -83.51 -31.03 -73.04
N GLY A 126 -83.57 -29.98 -73.85
CA GLY A 126 -84.84 -29.30 -74.20
C GLY A 126 -85.13 -29.36 -75.70
N SER A 127 -86.41 -29.35 -76.07
CA SER A 127 -86.91 -29.08 -77.43
C SER A 127 -88.35 -28.57 -77.34
N GLN A 128 -88.69 -27.54 -78.13
CA GLN A 128 -90.05 -26.97 -78.23
C GLN A 128 -90.67 -27.31 -79.60
N SER A 129 -92.00 -27.44 -79.67
CA SER A 129 -92.84 -26.92 -80.77
C SER A 129 -94.36 -27.07 -80.45
N ILE A 130 -95.16 -26.25 -81.14
CA ILE A 130 -96.62 -25.96 -81.08
C ILE A 130 -97.05 -25.82 -82.58
N PRO A 131 -98.33 -25.89 -83.08
CA PRO A 131 -99.67 -25.73 -82.47
C PRO A 131 -100.78 -26.75 -82.89
N ASP A 132 -102.06 -26.36 -82.63
CA ASP A 132 -103.32 -26.53 -83.41
C ASP A 132 -104.41 -27.50 -82.85
N THR A 133 -105.75 -27.26 -82.87
CA THR A 133 -106.63 -26.12 -83.29
C THR A 133 -108.07 -26.22 -82.63
N GLN A 134 -108.88 -25.13 -82.59
CA GLN A 134 -110.40 -25.06 -82.56
C GLN A 134 -111.19 -25.64 -81.34
N SER A 135 -112.46 -25.31 -80.97
CA SER A 135 -113.43 -24.19 -81.19
C SER A 135 -114.72 -24.33 -80.31
N ALA A 136 -115.45 -23.21 -80.05
CA ALA A 136 -116.94 -23.06 -79.91
C ALA A 136 -117.76 -23.36 -78.59
N VAL A 137 -118.31 -22.27 -77.97
CA VAL A 137 -119.64 -22.05 -77.26
C VAL A 137 -120.17 -23.02 -76.15
N ASP A 138 -121.22 -22.75 -75.32
CA ASP A 138 -122.28 -21.69 -75.22
C ASP A 138 -122.77 -21.37 -73.75
N ASP A 139 -123.88 -20.63 -73.59
CA ASP A 139 -124.47 -20.04 -72.35
C ASP A 139 -125.26 -20.95 -71.36
N GLY A 140 -125.07 -20.68 -70.07
CA GLY A 140 -125.86 -21.18 -68.93
C GLY A 140 -125.48 -20.49 -67.61
N GLN A 141 -124.85 -19.31 -67.67
CA GLN A 141 -123.79 -18.98 -66.71
C GLN A 141 -124.21 -18.08 -65.54
N THR A 142 -125.31 -17.32 -65.58
CA THR A 142 -125.49 -16.13 -64.71
C THR A 142 -125.25 -16.31 -63.20
N TYR A 143 -125.83 -17.35 -62.56
CA TYR A 143 -125.63 -17.59 -61.11
C TYR A 143 -124.33 -18.39 -60.82
N SER A 144 -123.94 -19.29 -61.73
CA SER A 144 -122.65 -20.01 -61.65
C SER A 144 -121.48 -19.02 -61.70
N HIS A 145 -121.55 -18.05 -62.62
CA HIS A 145 -120.59 -16.99 -62.85
C HIS A 145 -120.46 -16.02 -61.66
N GLN A 146 -121.50 -15.81 -60.85
CA GLN A 146 -121.37 -15.08 -59.56
C GLN A 146 -120.59 -15.90 -58.51
N ILE A 147 -120.86 -17.20 -58.41
CA ILE A 147 -120.13 -18.10 -57.49
C ILE A 147 -118.68 -18.30 -57.97
N GLU A 148 -118.45 -18.45 -59.27
CA GLU A 148 -117.13 -18.55 -59.90
C GLU A 148 -116.34 -17.24 -59.76
N LYS A 149 -116.96 -16.06 -59.95
CA LYS A 149 -116.30 -14.76 -59.71
C LYS A 149 -115.87 -14.60 -58.26
N THR A 150 -116.75 -14.94 -57.31
CA THR A 150 -116.41 -14.82 -55.88
C THR A 150 -115.35 -15.84 -55.46
N ALA A 151 -115.40 -17.07 -55.98
CA ALA A 151 -114.32 -18.06 -55.81
C ALA A 151 -112.99 -17.56 -56.40
N HIS A 152 -112.99 -17.09 -57.66
CA HIS A 152 -111.81 -16.57 -58.35
C HIS A 152 -111.19 -15.35 -57.63
N LEU A 153 -112.02 -14.49 -57.03
CA LEU A 153 -111.54 -13.40 -56.17
C LEU A 153 -110.80 -13.94 -54.93
N PHE A 154 -111.35 -14.93 -54.24
CA PHE A 154 -110.69 -15.55 -53.10
C PHE A 154 -109.43 -16.33 -53.50
N ASP A 155 -109.41 -16.99 -54.67
CA ASP A 155 -108.21 -17.65 -55.21
C ASP A 155 -107.09 -16.64 -55.51
N ILE A 156 -107.39 -15.51 -56.14
CA ILE A 156 -106.41 -14.43 -56.40
C ILE A 156 -105.82 -13.86 -55.10
N ILE A 157 -106.65 -13.66 -54.08
CA ILE A 157 -106.21 -13.14 -52.78
C ILE A 157 -105.38 -14.21 -52.03
N SER A 158 -105.78 -15.49 -52.10
CA SER A 158 -105.04 -16.62 -51.53
C SER A 158 -103.69 -16.82 -52.22
N ALA A 159 -103.60 -16.64 -53.54
CA ALA A 159 -102.34 -16.74 -54.28
C ALA A 159 -101.29 -15.66 -53.92
N ARG A 160 -101.69 -14.62 -53.19
CA ARG A 160 -100.83 -13.47 -52.80
C ARG A 160 -100.68 -13.30 -51.30
N SER A 161 -101.27 -14.18 -50.50
CA SER A 161 -101.18 -14.18 -49.04
C SER A 161 -100.88 -15.59 -48.53
N ASP A 162 -100.25 -15.72 -47.37
CA ASP A 162 -99.85 -17.04 -46.86
C ASP A 162 -101.03 -17.88 -46.31
N ILE A 163 -102.28 -17.57 -46.70
CA ILE A 163 -103.53 -18.05 -46.08
C ILE A 163 -104.65 -18.14 -47.13
N ASP A 164 -105.30 -19.30 -47.21
CA ASP A 164 -106.49 -19.50 -48.04
C ASP A 164 -107.69 -18.66 -47.57
N HIS A 165 -108.44 -18.12 -48.52
CA HIS A 165 -109.64 -17.31 -48.30
C HIS A 165 -110.93 -18.11 -48.66
N PRO A 166 -112.12 -17.74 -48.16
CA PRO A 166 -112.43 -16.62 -47.26
C PRO A 166 -111.98 -16.86 -45.80
N ILE A 167 -111.74 -15.77 -45.08
CA ILE A 167 -111.40 -15.75 -43.65
C ILE A 167 -112.32 -14.80 -42.87
N CYS A 168 -112.50 -15.06 -41.58
CA CYS A 168 -113.32 -14.19 -40.70
C CYS A 168 -112.59 -12.88 -40.36
N THR A 169 -113.33 -11.89 -39.87
CA THR A 169 -112.82 -10.58 -39.42
C THR A 169 -111.69 -10.70 -38.40
N GLU A 170 -111.84 -11.56 -37.39
CA GLU A 170 -110.78 -11.82 -36.40
C GLU A 170 -109.50 -12.38 -37.05
N CYS A 171 -109.63 -13.21 -38.09
CA CYS A 171 -108.50 -13.74 -38.84
C CYS A 171 -107.89 -12.72 -39.81
N THR A 172 -108.69 -11.78 -40.36
CA THR A 172 -108.15 -10.65 -41.14
C THR A 172 -107.38 -9.69 -40.25
N ASP A 173 -107.85 -9.39 -39.03
CA ASP A 173 -107.16 -8.51 -38.10
C ASP A 173 -105.80 -9.08 -37.68
N MET A 174 -105.75 -10.39 -37.36
CA MET A 174 -104.48 -11.09 -37.11
C MET A 174 -103.53 -11.08 -38.32
N LEU A 175 -104.05 -11.17 -39.55
CA LEU A 175 -103.25 -11.10 -40.78
C LEU A 175 -102.72 -9.68 -41.01
N VAL A 176 -103.57 -8.67 -40.84
CA VAL A 176 -103.21 -7.26 -40.96
C VAL A 176 -102.16 -6.87 -39.91
N ASP A 177 -102.27 -7.33 -38.67
CA ASP A 177 -101.24 -7.08 -37.64
C ASP A 177 -99.93 -7.84 -37.92
N GLY A 178 -100.01 -9.05 -38.49
CA GLY A 178 -98.85 -9.75 -39.02
C GLY A 178 -98.14 -8.98 -40.15
N LEU A 179 -98.90 -8.42 -41.08
CA LEU A 179 -98.40 -7.60 -42.18
C LEU A 179 -97.84 -6.25 -41.69
N LYS A 180 -98.50 -5.58 -40.74
CA LYS A 180 -97.97 -4.39 -40.06
C LYS A 180 -96.63 -4.70 -39.39
N LYS A 181 -96.50 -5.84 -38.71
CA LYS A 181 -95.24 -6.25 -38.06
C LYS A 181 -94.14 -6.55 -39.08
N ARG A 182 -94.45 -7.23 -40.19
CA ARG A 182 -93.50 -7.44 -41.31
C ARG A 182 -93.05 -6.09 -41.91
N LEU A 183 -93.99 -5.17 -42.15
CA LEU A 183 -93.72 -3.83 -42.66
C LEU A 183 -92.85 -3.02 -41.68
N GLN A 184 -93.11 -3.07 -40.38
CA GLN A 184 -92.28 -2.43 -39.36
C GLN A 184 -90.85 -2.99 -39.34
N THR A 185 -90.67 -4.31 -39.49
CA THR A 185 -89.34 -4.93 -39.58
C THR A 185 -88.59 -4.46 -40.84
N ALA A 186 -89.22 -4.53 -42.02
CA ALA A 186 -88.62 -4.06 -43.27
C ALA A 186 -88.32 -2.54 -43.24
N THR A 187 -89.15 -1.75 -42.56
CA THR A 187 -88.91 -0.30 -42.36
C THR A 187 -87.69 -0.07 -41.46
N LYS A 188 -87.55 -0.82 -40.37
CA LYS A 188 -86.37 -0.76 -39.49
C LYS A 188 -85.09 -1.21 -40.20
N GLU A 189 -85.15 -2.25 -41.02
CA GLU A 189 -84.03 -2.70 -41.85
C GLU A 189 -83.62 -1.62 -42.86
N ARG A 190 -84.58 -1.04 -43.58
CA ARG A 190 -84.36 0.11 -44.47
C ARG A 190 -83.71 1.27 -43.73
N ASP A 191 -84.21 1.62 -42.55
CA ASP A 191 -83.69 2.76 -41.78
C ASP A 191 -82.29 2.47 -41.21
N ALA A 192 -82.00 1.21 -40.86
CA ALA A 192 -80.66 0.75 -40.52
C ALA A 192 -79.71 0.86 -41.73
N TYR A 193 -80.12 0.43 -42.94
CA TYR A 193 -79.34 0.62 -44.16
C TYR A 193 -79.12 2.09 -44.52
N ILE A 194 -80.14 2.95 -44.35
CA ILE A 194 -80.01 4.41 -44.55
C ILE A 194 -79.03 5.01 -43.54
N SER A 195 -79.09 4.61 -42.27
CA SER A 195 -78.15 5.10 -41.25
C SER A 195 -76.72 4.61 -41.50
N PHE A 196 -76.54 3.36 -41.92
CA PHE A 196 -75.25 2.81 -42.32
C PHE A 196 -74.68 3.50 -43.56
N LEU A 197 -75.50 3.76 -44.59
CA LEU A 197 -75.07 4.51 -45.78
C LEU A 197 -74.71 5.97 -45.47
N LYS A 198 -75.44 6.63 -44.56
CA LYS A 198 -75.07 7.96 -44.06
C LYS A 198 -73.75 7.93 -43.30
N ASN A 199 -73.54 6.94 -42.43
CA ASN A 199 -72.29 6.78 -41.70
C ASN A 199 -71.12 6.48 -42.66
N LEU A 200 -71.32 5.61 -43.66
CA LEU A 200 -70.32 5.34 -44.69
C LEU A 200 -69.96 6.63 -45.45
N ASN A 201 -70.96 7.35 -45.97
CA ASN A 201 -70.73 8.60 -46.71
C ASN A 201 -70.05 9.68 -45.86
N ASN A 202 -70.40 9.78 -44.57
CA ASN A 202 -69.74 10.70 -43.63
C ASN A 202 -68.33 10.23 -43.20
N SER A 203 -68.02 8.94 -43.39
CA SER A 203 -66.70 8.34 -43.10
C SER A 203 -65.78 8.25 -44.32
N ILE A 204 -66.26 8.63 -45.51
CA ILE A 204 -65.38 8.88 -46.66
C ILE A 204 -64.61 10.16 -46.32
N PRO A 205 -63.29 10.10 -46.09
CA PRO A 205 -62.52 11.28 -45.72
C PRO A 205 -62.57 12.31 -46.84
N ALA A 206 -62.54 13.59 -46.49
CA ALA A 206 -62.41 14.64 -47.49
C ALA A 206 -61.08 14.48 -48.25
N PRO A 207 -60.99 14.87 -49.54
CA PRO A 207 -59.73 14.77 -50.29
C PRO A 207 -58.58 15.54 -49.62
N GLU A 208 -58.90 16.61 -48.89
CA GLU A 208 -57.95 17.38 -48.08
C GLU A 208 -57.44 16.60 -46.86
N GLU A 209 -58.28 15.77 -46.22
CA GLU A 209 -57.88 14.91 -45.10
C GLU A 209 -56.96 13.77 -45.57
N VAL A 210 -57.22 13.21 -46.76
CA VAL A 210 -56.34 12.21 -47.38
C VAL A 210 -54.99 12.82 -47.73
N GLN A 211 -54.96 13.99 -48.36
CA GLN A 211 -53.71 14.70 -48.67
C GLN A 211 -52.93 15.06 -47.40
N ALA A 212 -53.61 15.57 -46.37
CA ALA A 212 -52.97 15.83 -45.07
C ALA A 212 -52.42 14.54 -44.42
N ALA A 213 -53.09 13.40 -44.56
CA ALA A 213 -52.57 12.12 -44.07
C ALA A 213 -51.36 11.62 -44.88
N GLU A 214 -51.36 11.80 -46.20
CA GLU A 214 -50.22 11.47 -47.08
C GLU A 214 -48.99 12.36 -46.81
N ASP A 215 -49.18 13.67 -46.64
CA ASP A 215 -48.11 14.60 -46.29
C ASP A 215 -47.54 14.33 -44.89
N ASN A 216 -48.40 14.02 -43.91
CA ASN A 216 -47.95 13.61 -42.57
C ASN A 216 -47.17 12.29 -42.63
N LEU A 217 -47.64 11.28 -43.38
CA LEU A 217 -46.94 10.00 -43.54
C LEU A 217 -45.59 10.18 -44.25
N LYS A 218 -45.51 11.07 -45.23
CA LYS A 218 -44.25 11.42 -45.89
C LYS A 218 -43.30 12.16 -44.95
N ALA A 219 -43.81 13.05 -44.10
CA ALA A 219 -43.02 13.75 -43.10
C ALA A 219 -42.49 12.81 -42.00
N THR A 220 -43.30 11.85 -41.52
CA THR A 220 -42.85 10.88 -40.51
C THR A 220 -41.83 9.90 -41.07
N VAL A 221 -42.00 9.39 -42.29
CA VAL A 221 -41.00 8.52 -42.95
C VAL A 221 -39.68 9.27 -43.16
N GLN A 222 -39.72 10.57 -43.51
CA GLN A 222 -38.50 11.37 -43.61
C GLN A 222 -37.84 11.68 -42.26
N ALA A 223 -38.60 11.69 -41.16
CA ALA A 223 -38.05 11.82 -39.81
C ALA A 223 -37.44 10.51 -39.31
N GLU A 224 -38.11 9.38 -39.59
CA GLU A 224 -37.63 8.03 -39.28
C GLU A 224 -36.29 7.73 -39.97
N GLU A 225 -36.17 7.99 -41.27
CA GLU A 225 -34.92 7.80 -42.02
C GLU A 225 -33.76 8.65 -41.46
N LYS A 226 -34.03 9.91 -41.06
CA LYS A 226 -33.01 10.78 -40.44
C LYS A 226 -32.57 10.25 -39.07
N ALA A 227 -33.51 9.85 -38.23
CA ALA A 227 -33.22 9.28 -36.92
C ALA A 227 -32.46 7.95 -37.04
N PHE A 228 -32.76 7.14 -38.06
CA PHE A 228 -32.03 5.91 -38.35
C PHE A 228 -30.59 6.17 -38.81
N GLN A 229 -30.37 7.18 -39.66
CA GLN A 229 -29.03 7.59 -40.07
C GLN A 229 -28.19 8.14 -38.91
N GLU A 230 -28.81 8.92 -38.01
CA GLU A 230 -28.19 9.41 -36.77
C GLU A 230 -27.81 8.25 -35.84
N LEU A 231 -28.72 7.29 -35.62
CA LEU A 231 -28.47 6.09 -34.83
C LEU A 231 -27.30 5.26 -35.40
N LEU A 232 -27.25 5.05 -36.72
CA LEU A 232 -26.13 4.37 -37.40
C LEU A 232 -24.79 5.12 -37.33
N ALA A 233 -24.80 6.45 -37.12
CA ALA A 233 -23.58 7.22 -36.87
C ALA A 233 -23.12 7.00 -35.42
N LEU A 234 -24.03 7.17 -34.46
CA LEU A 234 -23.76 6.98 -33.03
C LEU A 234 -23.31 5.56 -32.70
N GLU A 235 -23.86 4.53 -33.32
CA GLU A 235 -23.40 3.14 -33.14
C GLU A 235 -21.94 2.93 -33.59
N LYS A 236 -21.50 3.62 -34.66
CA LYS A 236 -20.10 3.55 -35.13
C LYS A 236 -19.15 4.33 -34.23
N GLU A 237 -19.56 5.51 -33.78
CA GLU A 237 -18.79 6.30 -32.81
C GLU A 237 -18.63 5.53 -31.49
N LYS A 238 -19.71 4.93 -30.99
CA LYS A 238 -19.70 4.07 -29.80
C LYS A 238 -18.75 2.88 -29.98
N ALA A 239 -18.80 2.20 -31.13
CA ALA A 239 -17.90 1.08 -31.41
C ALA A 239 -16.42 1.50 -31.52
N ALA A 240 -16.13 2.71 -32.02
CA ALA A 240 -14.77 3.25 -32.05
C ALA A 240 -14.26 3.58 -30.63
N VAL A 241 -15.08 4.21 -29.80
CA VAL A 241 -14.75 4.54 -28.40
C VAL A 241 -14.59 3.28 -27.54
N ASP A 242 -15.40 2.23 -27.76
CA ASP A 242 -15.21 0.94 -27.06
C ASP A 242 -13.81 0.33 -27.34
N ILE A 243 -13.29 0.49 -28.56
CA ILE A 243 -11.96 -0.01 -28.95
C ILE A 243 -10.86 0.82 -28.27
N GLU A 244 -10.98 2.15 -28.29
CA GLU A 244 -10.04 3.06 -27.61
C GLU A 244 -9.99 2.80 -26.09
N ILE A 245 -11.13 2.55 -25.46
CA ILE A 245 -11.19 2.16 -24.03
C ILE A 245 -10.46 0.84 -23.80
N ALA A 246 -10.66 -0.18 -24.63
CA ALA A 246 -9.99 -1.47 -24.48
C ALA A 246 -8.46 -1.36 -24.65
N GLU A 247 -7.98 -0.54 -25.60
CA GLU A 247 -6.54 -0.27 -25.79
C GLU A 247 -5.93 0.44 -24.57
N LEU A 248 -6.63 1.44 -24.02
CA LEU A 248 -6.19 2.15 -22.81
C LEU A 248 -6.24 1.28 -21.54
N GLU A 249 -7.21 0.38 -21.41
CA GLU A 249 -7.28 -0.59 -20.31
C GLU A 249 -6.14 -1.61 -20.35
N ASP A 250 -5.70 -2.02 -21.54
CA ASP A 250 -4.52 -2.88 -21.72
C ASP A 250 -3.21 -2.12 -21.46
N GLU A 251 -3.07 -0.87 -21.89
CA GLU A 251 -1.91 -0.01 -21.57
C GLU A 251 -1.81 0.25 -20.06
N SER A 252 -2.92 0.61 -19.40
CA SER A 252 -2.95 0.80 -17.93
C SER A 252 -2.48 -0.45 -17.19
N ARG A 253 -2.93 -1.64 -17.62
CA ARG A 253 -2.53 -2.91 -16.99
C ARG A 253 -1.04 -3.23 -17.19
N GLN A 254 -0.47 -2.82 -18.32
CA GLN A 254 0.97 -2.95 -18.56
C GLN A 254 1.77 -2.00 -17.65
N LEU A 255 1.32 -0.76 -17.48
CA LEU A 255 1.93 0.21 -16.56
C LEU A 255 1.87 -0.27 -15.09
N ASP A 256 0.75 -0.85 -14.65
CA ASP A 256 0.61 -1.43 -13.30
C ASP A 256 1.68 -2.52 -13.03
N LEU A 257 1.96 -3.37 -14.04
CA LEU A 257 2.97 -4.43 -13.94
C LEU A 257 4.40 -3.89 -13.91
N GLU A 258 4.66 -2.79 -14.63
CA GLU A 258 5.96 -2.09 -14.63
C GLU A 258 6.19 -1.34 -13.32
N GLU A 259 5.15 -0.68 -12.78
CA GLU A 259 5.20 -0.05 -11.46
C GLU A 259 5.46 -1.10 -10.35
N GLU A 260 4.80 -2.27 -10.39
CA GLU A 260 5.06 -3.33 -9.41
C GLU A 260 6.52 -3.83 -9.46
N GLN A 261 7.07 -3.99 -10.67
CA GLN A 261 8.48 -4.37 -10.87
C GLN A 261 9.42 -3.30 -10.31
N PHE A 262 9.19 -2.02 -10.64
CA PHE A 262 9.95 -0.89 -10.11
C PHE A 262 9.94 -0.86 -8.58
N TRP A 263 8.78 -1.03 -7.94
CA TRP A 263 8.71 -1.06 -6.47
C TRP A 263 9.44 -2.25 -5.86
N ARG A 264 9.38 -3.44 -6.48
CA ARG A 264 10.15 -4.62 -6.04
C ARG A 264 11.65 -4.36 -6.11
N GLU A 265 12.15 -3.81 -7.23
CA GLU A 265 13.57 -3.47 -7.40
C GLU A 265 14.03 -2.40 -6.40
N ARG A 266 13.24 -1.32 -6.25
CA ARG A 266 13.52 -0.25 -5.28
C ARG A 266 13.56 -0.77 -3.85
N ASN A 267 12.66 -1.68 -3.49
CA ASN A 267 12.65 -2.31 -2.16
C ASN A 267 13.87 -3.22 -1.95
N GLY A 268 14.27 -3.99 -2.97
CA GLY A 268 15.52 -4.77 -2.95
C GLY A 268 16.75 -3.87 -2.76
N PHE A 269 16.85 -2.77 -3.51
CA PHE A 269 17.94 -1.79 -3.35
C PHE A 269 17.94 -1.14 -1.96
N ALA A 270 16.77 -0.81 -1.41
CA ALA A 270 16.65 -0.22 -0.07
C ALA A 270 17.11 -1.17 1.05
N LEU A 271 16.83 -2.48 0.92
CA LEU A 271 17.35 -3.51 1.83
C LEU A 271 18.88 -3.58 1.75
N THR A 272 19.45 -3.73 0.55
CA THR A 272 20.90 -3.77 0.34
C THR A 272 21.60 -2.51 0.87
N LEU A 273 21.00 -1.32 0.67
CA LEU A 273 21.51 -0.06 1.21
C LEU A 273 21.48 -0.04 2.75
N SER A 274 20.43 -0.58 3.37
CA SER A 274 20.34 -0.70 4.82
C SER A 274 21.39 -1.66 5.39
N GLU A 275 21.66 -2.78 4.73
CA GLU A 275 22.73 -3.72 5.10
C GLU A 275 24.11 -3.02 5.11
N PHE A 276 24.46 -2.30 4.04
CA PHE A 276 25.71 -1.53 3.98
C PHE A 276 25.79 -0.41 5.03
N GLN A 277 24.67 0.25 5.35
CA GLN A 277 24.61 1.25 6.43
C GLN A 277 24.86 0.60 7.80
N ASN A 278 24.23 -0.55 8.07
CA ASN A 278 24.43 -1.30 9.32
C ASN A 278 25.88 -1.80 9.46
N GLU A 279 26.50 -2.27 8.38
CA GLU A 279 27.91 -2.67 8.38
C GLU A 279 28.84 -1.47 8.67
N ARG A 280 28.65 -0.35 7.95
CA ARG A 280 29.41 0.89 8.15
C ARG A 280 29.31 1.36 9.60
N ASP A 281 28.10 1.39 10.16
CA ASP A 281 27.87 1.90 11.51
C ASP A 281 28.45 0.93 12.56
N GLY A 282 28.35 -0.38 12.34
CA GLY A 282 29.02 -1.39 13.15
C GLY A 282 30.56 -1.31 13.12
N LEU A 283 31.15 -0.99 11.97
CA LEU A 283 32.59 -0.74 11.84
C LEU A 283 33.00 0.57 12.53
N ASN A 284 32.22 1.64 12.37
CA ASN A 284 32.50 2.93 13.01
C ASN A 284 32.45 2.82 14.55
N MET A 285 31.49 2.06 15.10
CA MET A 285 31.41 1.82 16.55
C MET A 285 32.60 1.01 17.09
N LYS A 286 33.14 0.06 16.31
CA LYS A 286 34.38 -0.66 16.67
C LYS A 286 35.58 0.28 16.66
N TYR A 287 35.75 1.07 15.60
CA TYR A 287 36.82 2.07 15.50
C TYR A 287 36.77 3.07 16.67
N ASP A 288 35.59 3.57 17.00
CA ASP A 288 35.35 4.46 18.14
C ASP A 288 35.69 3.80 19.49
N HIS A 289 35.43 2.49 19.64
CA HIS A 289 35.84 1.73 20.83
C HIS A 289 37.36 1.63 20.92
N ASP A 290 37.99 1.12 19.87
CA ASP A 290 39.43 0.86 19.83
C ASP A 290 40.26 2.15 19.93
N SER A 291 39.78 3.24 19.32
CA SER A 291 40.35 4.59 19.45
C SER A 291 40.34 5.07 20.91
N ARG A 292 39.21 4.93 21.63
CA ARG A 292 39.12 5.27 23.07
C ARG A 292 39.98 4.35 23.93
N GLN A 293 40.12 3.06 23.57
CA GLN A 293 41.04 2.16 24.27
C GLN A 293 42.50 2.56 24.08
N LEU A 294 42.90 2.87 22.84
CA LEU A 294 44.25 3.33 22.52
C LEU A 294 44.55 4.65 23.24
N GLU A 295 43.63 5.60 23.22
CA GLU A 295 43.77 6.89 23.91
C GLU A 295 43.89 6.72 25.44
N ARG A 296 43.18 5.74 26.03
CA ARG A 296 43.32 5.36 27.44
C ARG A 296 44.70 4.74 27.71
N LEU A 297 45.14 3.79 26.88
CA LEU A 297 46.43 3.10 27.03
C LEU A 297 47.63 4.04 26.83
N GLN A 298 47.52 5.03 25.93
CA GLN A 298 48.53 6.07 25.73
C GLN A 298 48.63 7.03 26.95
N ARG A 299 47.54 7.22 27.70
CA ARG A 299 47.54 8.04 28.93
C ARG A 299 48.04 7.28 30.16
N THR A 300 47.85 5.97 30.24
CA THR A 300 48.35 5.14 31.36
C THR A 300 49.86 4.95 31.26
N ASN A 301 50.60 5.64 32.12
CA ASN A 301 52.04 5.45 32.27
C ASN A 301 52.30 4.62 33.52
N VAL A 302 52.63 3.34 33.32
CA VAL A 302 52.87 2.34 34.39
C VAL A 302 53.79 2.85 35.50
N TYR A 303 54.79 3.68 35.16
CA TYR A 303 55.71 4.27 36.14
C TYR A 303 55.05 5.31 37.05
N ASN A 304 54.16 6.14 36.50
CA ASN A 304 53.38 7.12 37.27
C ASN A 304 52.33 6.43 38.14
N ASP A 305 51.71 5.34 37.64
CA ASP A 305 50.70 4.57 38.37
C ASP A 305 51.31 3.73 39.52
N THR A 306 52.56 3.26 39.34
CA THR A 306 53.29 2.48 40.37
C THR A 306 53.93 3.37 41.44
N PHE A 307 54.37 4.58 41.07
CA PHE A 307 55.05 5.53 41.97
C PHE A 307 54.40 6.92 41.89
N CYS A 308 53.19 7.01 42.45
CA CYS A 308 52.39 8.22 42.57
C CYS A 308 53.05 9.25 43.49
N ILE A 309 53.95 10.09 42.96
CA ILE A 309 54.54 11.22 43.68
C ILE A 309 53.62 12.45 43.60
N SER A 310 53.13 12.89 44.76
CA SER A 310 52.28 14.06 44.93
C SER A 310 52.77 14.93 46.11
N HIS A 311 51.92 15.84 46.59
CA HIS A 311 52.16 16.59 47.82
C HIS A 311 50.90 16.66 48.67
N ASP A 312 51.06 16.64 49.98
CA ASP A 312 50.01 16.88 50.97
C ASP A 312 50.43 18.08 51.82
N GLY A 313 49.87 19.26 51.53
CA GLY A 313 50.28 20.54 52.10
C GLY A 313 51.80 20.75 52.05
N TYR A 314 52.44 20.72 53.23
CA TYR A 314 53.88 20.91 53.40
C TYR A 314 54.71 19.65 53.08
N PHE A 315 54.12 18.45 53.11
CA PHE A 315 54.79 17.19 52.83
C PHE A 315 54.87 16.89 51.32
N GLY A 316 55.90 16.15 50.91
CA GLY A 316 55.84 15.37 49.67
C GLY A 316 55.28 14.00 49.99
N THR A 317 54.48 13.43 49.09
CA THR A 317 53.90 12.09 49.26
C THR A 317 54.32 11.15 48.14
N ILE A 318 54.51 9.87 48.46
CA ILE A 318 54.75 8.79 47.49
C ILE A 318 53.80 7.63 47.80
N ASN A 319 52.96 7.25 46.83
CA ASN A 319 51.89 6.25 47.01
C ASN A 319 51.00 6.52 48.24
N GLY A 320 50.72 7.80 48.50
CA GLY A 320 49.94 8.28 49.65
C GLY A 320 50.72 8.46 50.96
N LEU A 321 51.95 7.93 51.07
CA LEU A 321 52.76 8.02 52.30
C LEU A 321 53.50 9.36 52.38
N ARG A 322 53.40 10.06 53.52
CA ARG A 322 54.03 11.38 53.75
C ARG A 322 55.51 11.24 54.12
N LEU A 323 56.36 11.92 53.38
CA LEU A 323 57.81 11.95 53.61
C LEU A 323 58.22 13.27 54.30
N GLY A 324 58.26 13.23 55.63
CA GLY A 324 58.67 14.33 56.49
C GLY A 324 58.03 14.23 57.87
N ARG A 325 58.34 15.19 58.75
CA ARG A 325 57.72 15.36 60.08
C ARG A 325 57.50 16.85 60.32
N LEU A 326 56.35 17.23 60.87
CA LEU A 326 56.12 18.55 61.47
C LEU A 326 55.59 18.34 62.89
N ALA A 327 55.61 19.41 63.70
CA ALA A 327 55.04 19.38 65.05
C ALA A 327 53.51 19.18 65.02
N ASN A 328 52.83 19.74 64.01
CA ASN A 328 51.41 19.52 63.71
C ASN A 328 51.18 19.58 62.19
N PRO A 329 50.63 18.55 61.52
CA PRO A 329 50.40 17.20 62.05
C PRO A 329 51.71 16.42 62.19
N SER A 330 51.80 15.58 63.22
CA SER A 330 52.87 14.60 63.35
C SER A 330 52.66 13.42 62.38
N VAL A 331 53.76 12.88 61.86
CA VAL A 331 53.78 11.72 60.96
C VAL A 331 54.55 10.61 61.67
N GLU A 332 54.01 9.40 61.66
CA GLU A 332 54.65 8.26 62.32
C GLU A 332 55.91 7.80 61.58
N TRP A 333 56.90 7.35 62.34
CA TRP A 333 58.14 6.83 61.76
C TRP A 333 57.92 5.60 60.86
N ALA A 334 56.88 4.80 61.10
CA ALA A 334 56.52 3.69 60.21
C ALA A 334 56.15 4.18 58.80
N GLU A 335 55.36 5.26 58.69
CA GLU A 335 54.98 5.89 57.42
C GLU A 335 56.19 6.51 56.72
N ILE A 336 57.03 7.25 57.46
CA ILE A 336 58.28 7.86 56.96
C ILE A 336 59.24 6.79 56.43
N ASN A 337 59.45 5.71 57.18
CA ASN A 337 60.35 4.61 56.80
C ASN A 337 59.82 3.86 55.57
N ALA A 338 58.51 3.63 55.47
CA ALA A 338 57.89 3.06 54.28
C ALA A 338 58.01 3.98 53.06
N ALA A 339 57.84 5.30 53.23
CA ALA A 339 58.01 6.29 52.19
C ALA A 339 59.47 6.36 51.68
N TRP A 340 60.47 6.33 52.57
CA TRP A 340 61.89 6.19 52.18
C TRP A 340 62.18 4.88 51.46
N GLY A 341 61.53 3.78 51.86
CA GLY A 341 61.60 2.49 51.18
C GLY A 341 61.08 2.54 49.74
N GLN A 342 59.90 3.10 49.53
CA GLN A 342 59.33 3.34 48.20
C GLN A 342 60.21 4.29 47.36
N THR A 343 60.78 5.31 47.99
CA THR A 343 61.67 6.28 47.33
C THR A 343 63.00 5.64 46.90
N LEU A 344 63.52 4.68 47.67
CA LEU A 344 64.70 3.90 47.28
C LEU A 344 64.40 2.91 46.15
N LEU A 345 63.24 2.24 46.20
CA LEU A 345 62.79 1.34 45.14
C LEU A 345 62.58 2.09 43.82
N LEU A 346 62.00 3.29 43.87
CA LEU A 346 61.89 4.19 42.72
C LEU A 346 63.27 4.54 42.15
N LEU A 347 64.24 4.94 42.99
CA LEU A 347 65.59 5.28 42.50
C LEU A 347 66.30 4.06 41.89
N ALA A 348 66.11 2.86 42.45
CA ALA A 348 66.66 1.62 41.91
C ALA A 348 66.05 1.25 40.55
N THR A 349 64.71 1.32 40.42
CA THR A 349 64.01 1.02 39.16
C THR A 349 64.32 2.04 38.06
N ILE A 350 64.49 3.33 38.38
CA ILE A 350 64.98 4.34 37.42
C ILE A 350 66.42 4.03 36.98
N ALA A 351 67.30 3.63 37.91
CA ALA A 351 68.69 3.30 37.59
C ALA A 351 68.80 2.06 36.68
N GLU A 352 68.07 0.99 36.99
CA GLU A 352 67.97 -0.21 36.17
C GLU A 352 67.43 0.11 34.77
N LYS A 353 66.34 0.89 34.70
CA LYS A 353 65.73 1.33 33.43
C LYS A 353 66.67 2.15 32.55
N LEU A 354 67.51 2.99 33.14
CA LEU A 354 68.50 3.82 32.43
C LEU A 354 69.84 3.11 32.21
N GLY A 355 69.98 1.84 32.62
CA GLY A 355 71.23 1.07 32.56
C GLY A 355 72.35 1.65 33.45
N PHE A 356 72.02 2.51 34.41
CA PHE A 356 72.98 3.27 35.19
C PHE A 356 73.45 2.50 36.45
N GLN A 357 74.77 2.40 36.63
CA GLN A 357 75.36 1.82 37.83
C GLN A 357 75.98 2.92 38.71
N PHE A 358 75.56 2.97 39.98
CA PHE A 358 76.07 3.95 40.95
C PHE A 358 77.54 3.70 41.30
N GLN A 359 78.31 4.79 41.35
CA GLN A 359 79.73 4.74 41.71
C GLN A 359 79.89 4.77 43.23
N GLY A 360 80.41 3.68 43.80
CA GLY A 360 80.67 3.56 45.23
C GLY A 360 79.43 3.35 46.10
N TYR A 361 78.26 3.08 45.52
CA TYR A 361 77.02 2.80 46.23
C TYR A 361 76.25 1.64 45.60
N ARG A 362 75.50 0.90 46.41
CA ARG A 362 74.55 -0.14 45.96
C ARG A 362 73.25 0.01 46.74
N LEU A 363 72.14 0.21 46.03
CA LEU A 363 70.82 0.37 46.62
C LEU A 363 70.24 -1.01 46.99
N LYS A 364 69.61 -1.12 48.17
CA LYS A 364 68.91 -2.31 48.64
C LYS A 364 67.50 -1.93 49.13
N PRO A 365 66.49 -1.87 48.24
CA PRO A 365 65.10 -1.69 48.64
C PRO A 365 64.64 -2.92 49.45
N MET A 366 64.31 -2.71 50.72
CA MET A 366 63.88 -3.74 51.68
C MET A 366 62.65 -3.24 52.46
N GLY A 367 61.65 -2.74 51.72
CA GLY A 367 60.46 -2.11 52.28
C GLY A 367 60.83 -0.96 53.23
N SER A 368 60.16 -0.90 54.38
CA SER A 368 60.43 0.09 55.45
C SER A 368 61.79 -0.06 56.13
N THR A 369 62.60 -1.09 55.82
CA THR A 369 63.95 -1.30 56.38
C THR A 369 65.06 -1.17 55.33
N SER A 370 64.81 -0.35 54.30
CA SER A 370 65.69 -0.12 53.16
C SER A 370 67.08 0.41 53.53
N LYS A 371 68.09 0.04 52.73
CA LYS A 371 69.51 0.32 53.01
C LYS A 371 70.29 0.73 51.75
N ILE A 372 71.39 1.45 51.95
CA ILE A 372 72.38 1.76 50.91
C ILE A 372 73.75 1.25 51.38
N ASP A 373 74.35 0.35 50.62
CA ASP A 373 75.71 -0.11 50.85
C ASP A 373 76.69 0.85 50.18
N LYS A 374 77.48 1.59 50.96
CA LYS A 374 78.60 2.37 50.46
C LYS A 374 79.82 1.46 50.29
N ILE A 375 80.37 1.41 49.08
CA ILE A 375 81.51 0.58 48.70
C ILE A 375 82.74 1.49 48.60
N GLU A 376 83.61 1.43 49.62
CA GLU A 376 84.89 2.15 49.60
C GLU A 376 86.00 1.22 49.09
N TYR A 377 86.50 1.49 47.89
CA TYR A 377 87.71 0.85 47.36
C TYR A 377 88.95 1.49 48.03
N PRO A 378 89.84 0.71 48.67
CA PRO A 378 91.05 1.26 49.26
C PRO A 378 91.96 1.87 48.17
N GLN A 379 92.21 3.17 48.23
CA GLN A 379 93.25 3.79 47.41
C GLN A 379 94.63 3.43 47.97
N GLN A 380 95.49 2.85 47.13
CA GLN A 380 96.90 2.70 47.45
C GLN A 380 97.55 4.10 47.49
N PRO A 381 98.35 4.42 48.53
CA PRO A 381 99.08 5.68 48.59
C PRO A 381 100.21 5.71 47.52
N PRO A 382 100.56 6.88 46.97
CA PRO A 382 101.55 6.98 45.90
C PRO A 382 102.99 6.72 46.38
N ASN A 383 103.78 6.10 45.49
CA ASN A 383 105.19 5.71 45.61
C ASN A 383 106.07 6.55 46.56
N GLN A 384 106.82 5.87 47.43
CA GLN A 384 108.14 6.31 47.87
C GLN A 384 109.22 5.60 47.05
N SER A 385 110.28 6.33 46.70
CA SER A 385 111.27 5.97 45.68
C SER A 385 112.63 5.61 46.26
N SER A 386 113.23 4.49 45.81
CA SER A 386 114.66 4.38 45.46
C SER A 386 115.03 3.02 44.84
N PRO A 387 116.17 2.90 44.13
CA PRO A 387 116.33 1.93 43.04
C PRO A 387 117.37 0.82 43.27
N ASN A 388 117.58 0.01 42.21
CA ASN A 388 118.64 -0.99 41.96
C ASN A 388 118.44 -2.39 42.55
N THR A 389 118.23 -3.40 41.69
CA THR A 389 119.30 -4.31 41.21
C THR A 389 118.76 -5.35 40.20
N THR A 390 119.62 -5.72 39.25
CA THR A 390 119.52 -6.61 38.06
C THR A 390 118.56 -7.83 38.05
N PRO A 391 118.14 -8.29 36.85
CA PRO A 391 117.26 -9.46 36.70
C PRO A 391 118.01 -10.80 36.77
N ASN A 392 117.40 -11.84 37.37
CA ASN A 392 117.79 -13.22 37.05
C ASN A 392 116.69 -14.29 37.23
N ARG A 393 116.49 -15.01 36.13
CA ARG A 393 115.90 -16.34 35.88
C ARG A 393 115.33 -17.21 37.04
N ALA A 394 114.02 -17.46 36.96
CA ALA A 394 113.26 -18.70 37.23
C ALA A 394 113.49 -19.56 38.50
N THR A 395 112.39 -19.86 39.21
CA THR A 395 111.97 -21.24 39.58
C THR A 395 110.50 -21.27 40.06
N HIS A 396 109.93 -22.47 40.17
CA HIS A 396 108.52 -22.74 40.50
C HIS A 396 108.07 -22.29 41.90
N GLY A 397 106.76 -21.98 42.00
CA GLY A 397 105.96 -22.42 43.15
C GLY A 397 105.35 -21.31 44.01
N THR A 398 104.08 -20.96 43.75
CA THR A 398 102.95 -20.98 44.71
C THR A 398 101.74 -20.25 44.14
N ASN A 399 100.53 -20.70 44.47
CA ASN A 399 99.30 -19.99 44.14
C ASN A 399 99.18 -18.73 45.01
N GLN A 400 99.33 -17.55 44.40
CA GLN A 400 98.78 -16.31 44.98
C GLN A 400 97.44 -16.02 44.30
N PRO A 401 96.32 -15.93 45.04
CA PRO A 401 95.19 -15.16 44.55
C PRO A 401 95.56 -13.67 44.59
N ASP A 402 95.23 -12.92 43.53
CA ASP A 402 95.25 -11.45 43.56
C ASP A 402 94.16 -10.93 44.50
N THR A 403 94.39 -11.06 45.82
CA THR A 403 93.58 -10.40 46.84
C THR A 403 93.91 -8.92 46.88
N SER A 404 93.37 -8.19 45.90
CA SER A 404 92.95 -6.82 46.16
C SER A 404 92.14 -6.81 47.47
N PRO A 405 92.41 -5.89 48.43
CA PRO A 405 91.73 -5.91 49.71
C PRO A 405 90.22 -5.78 49.48
N PRO A 406 89.38 -6.62 50.12
CA PRO A 406 87.94 -6.61 49.87
C PRO A 406 87.39 -5.22 50.13
N ALA A 407 86.69 -4.66 49.14
CA ALA A 407 86.18 -3.31 49.22
C ALA A 407 85.34 -3.14 50.50
N LYS A 408 85.58 -2.06 51.24
CA LYS A 408 84.97 -1.87 52.55
C LYS A 408 83.52 -1.47 52.38
N ILE A 409 82.62 -2.44 52.49
CA ILE A 409 81.17 -2.23 52.41
C ILE A 409 80.68 -1.69 53.76
N THR A 410 80.20 -0.45 53.76
CA THR A 410 79.52 0.16 54.91
C THR A 410 78.03 0.27 54.59
N SER A 411 77.21 -0.55 55.25
CA SER A 411 75.75 -0.47 55.09
C SER A 411 75.19 0.72 55.87
N LEU A 412 74.38 1.54 55.19
CA LEU A 412 73.77 2.76 55.71
C LEU A 412 72.25 2.58 55.71
N ASP A 413 71.65 2.74 56.88
CA ASP A 413 70.21 2.53 57.09
C ASP A 413 69.41 3.75 56.58
N LEU A 414 68.35 3.53 55.79
CA LEU A 414 67.38 4.56 55.35
C LEU A 414 66.08 4.50 56.15
N TYR A 415 66.18 4.10 57.43
CA TYR A 415 65.07 4.07 58.37
C TYR A 415 65.54 4.52 59.75
N SER A 416 64.61 5.00 60.58
CA SER A 416 64.84 5.28 62.00
C SER A 416 63.74 4.67 62.85
N SER A 417 64.10 4.02 63.95
CA SER A 417 63.15 3.65 65.01
C SER A 417 62.82 4.92 65.80
N GLY A 418 61.54 5.28 65.86
CA GLY A 418 61.09 6.57 66.39
C GLY A 418 61.26 6.77 67.90
N ASP A 419 61.46 5.68 68.64
CA ASP A 419 61.55 5.65 70.09
C ASP A 419 62.94 5.23 70.56
N LEU A 420 63.62 6.13 71.28
CA LEU A 420 64.52 5.74 72.37
C LEU A 420 64.30 6.70 73.56
N PRO A 421 64.05 6.19 74.77
CA PRO A 421 63.81 7.01 75.97
C PRO A 421 65.07 7.71 76.53
N LEU A 422 66.19 7.62 75.82
CA LEU A 422 67.46 8.29 76.11
C LEU A 422 67.99 8.88 74.80
N ASN A 423 68.21 10.21 74.78
CA ASN A 423 68.68 10.98 73.63
C ASN A 423 70.10 10.56 73.18
N LEU A 424 70.23 9.43 72.46
CA LEU A 424 71.49 8.95 71.91
C LEU A 424 71.67 9.41 70.44
N PRO A 425 72.53 10.40 70.16
CA PRO A 425 72.68 10.99 68.82
C PRO A 425 73.35 10.08 67.78
N ARG A 426 73.58 8.80 68.11
CA ARG A 426 74.29 7.83 67.27
C ARG A 426 73.40 7.14 66.23
N LEU A 427 72.09 7.04 66.49
CA LEU A 427 71.15 6.35 65.58
C LEU A 427 70.76 7.25 64.40
N HIS A 428 70.33 8.50 64.69
CA HIS A 428 70.12 9.51 63.65
C HIS A 428 71.38 9.75 62.80
N ARG A 429 72.60 9.61 63.35
CA ARG A 429 73.83 9.71 62.56
C ARG A 429 73.98 8.64 61.47
N ARG A 430 73.38 7.45 61.63
CA ARG A 430 73.33 6.42 60.57
C ARG A 430 72.28 6.76 59.51
N PHE A 431 71.10 7.17 59.96
CA PHE A 431 70.00 7.59 59.08
C PHE A 431 70.37 8.84 58.24
N ASP A 432 70.98 9.85 58.87
CA ASP A 432 71.56 11.03 58.22
C ASP A 432 72.62 10.63 57.17
N ALA A 433 73.46 9.65 57.48
CA ALA A 433 74.45 9.14 56.51
C ALA A 433 73.78 8.39 55.33
N GLY A 434 72.70 7.64 55.59
CA GLY A 434 71.87 7.01 54.57
C GLY A 434 71.19 8.02 53.66
N MET A 435 70.57 9.07 54.22
CA MET A 435 69.92 10.14 53.45
C MET A 435 70.93 10.96 52.62
N VAL A 436 72.14 11.21 53.14
CA VAL A 436 73.22 11.85 52.36
C VAL A 436 73.73 10.95 51.25
N ALA A 437 73.86 9.64 51.49
CA ALA A 437 74.20 8.67 50.44
C ALA A 437 73.11 8.58 49.36
N PHE A 438 71.84 8.66 49.75
CA PHE A 438 70.71 8.74 48.81
C PHE A 438 70.80 10.00 47.94
N LEU A 439 71.03 11.18 48.53
CA LEU A 439 71.21 12.42 47.76
C LEU A 439 72.40 12.35 46.80
N GLU A 440 73.51 11.71 47.20
CA GLU A 440 74.66 11.52 46.30
C GLU A 440 74.32 10.56 45.14
N CYS A 441 73.56 9.49 45.38
CA CYS A 441 73.04 8.62 44.32
C CYS A 441 72.11 9.41 43.37
N LEU A 442 71.19 10.19 43.92
CA LEU A 442 70.26 11.06 43.17
C LEU A 442 71.01 12.11 42.31
N ARG A 443 72.12 12.65 42.83
CA ARG A 443 73.01 13.57 42.11
C ARG A 443 73.80 12.86 41.01
N GLN A 444 74.27 11.63 41.24
CA GLN A 444 74.98 10.85 40.21
C GLN A 444 74.07 10.54 39.02
N ILE A 445 72.85 10.04 39.26
CA ILE A 445 71.90 9.74 38.18
C ILE A 445 71.39 11.02 37.50
N GLY A 446 71.16 12.10 38.27
CA GLY A 446 70.83 13.42 37.71
C GLY A 446 71.88 13.93 36.74
N LYS A 447 73.16 13.86 37.12
CA LYS A 447 74.29 14.23 36.23
C LYS A 447 74.41 13.31 35.01
N TYR A 448 74.16 12.01 35.17
CA TYR A 448 74.16 11.06 34.04
C TYR A 448 73.09 11.42 33.02
N VAL A 449 71.87 11.73 33.49
CA VAL A 449 70.77 12.17 32.61
C VAL A 449 71.07 13.54 31.98
N GLU A 450 71.59 14.51 32.74
CA GLU A 450 72.07 15.81 32.22
C GLU A 450 73.12 15.68 31.11
N THR A 451 73.93 14.61 31.12
CA THR A 451 75.01 14.36 30.13
C THR A 451 74.61 13.40 29.01
N THR A 452 73.43 12.81 29.07
CA THR A 452 72.92 11.84 28.07
C THR A 452 71.84 12.52 27.22
N PRO A 453 72.19 13.17 26.09
CA PRO A 453 71.20 13.83 25.24
C PRO A 453 70.22 12.81 24.65
N THR A 454 68.93 13.06 24.85
CA THR A 454 67.86 12.30 24.20
C THR A 454 67.90 12.55 22.69
N GLY A 455 68.09 11.50 21.89
CA GLY A 455 68.10 11.57 20.44
C GLY A 455 66.72 11.86 19.85
N ILE A 456 66.30 13.13 19.87
CA ILE A 456 65.11 13.62 19.19
C ILE A 456 65.55 14.08 17.79
N SER A 457 65.15 13.33 16.77
CA SER A 457 65.41 13.68 15.37
C SER A 457 64.57 14.88 14.96
N SER A 458 65.21 15.94 14.46
CA SER A 458 64.51 17.11 13.91
C SER A 458 63.63 16.72 12.71
N PRO A 459 62.38 17.19 12.60
CA PRO A 459 61.57 16.95 11.41
C PRO A 459 62.10 17.75 10.21
N PRO A 460 61.95 17.23 8.97
CA PRO A 460 62.45 17.90 7.77
C PRO A 460 61.63 19.16 7.45
N GLN A 461 62.32 20.23 7.05
CA GLN A 461 61.67 21.45 6.58
C GLN A 461 60.93 21.21 5.26
N SER A 462 59.75 21.81 5.12
CA SER A 462 59.00 21.93 3.86
C SER A 462 58.45 23.36 3.76
N PRO A 463 58.25 23.90 2.54
CA PRO A 463 58.47 25.31 2.31
C PRO A 463 57.30 26.24 2.66
N SER A 464 57.67 27.51 2.83
CA SER A 464 56.84 28.68 3.08
C SER A 464 55.62 28.83 2.16
N SER A 465 54.50 29.31 2.72
CA SER A 465 53.48 30.07 1.99
C SER A 465 53.01 31.25 2.82
N GLN A 466 52.77 32.38 2.14
CA GLN A 466 52.64 33.71 2.74
C GLN A 466 51.25 33.97 3.34
N ARG A 467 51.17 34.72 4.46
CA ARG A 467 50.09 35.70 4.67
C ARG A 467 50.45 36.81 5.67
N HIS A 468 49.77 37.94 5.52
CA HIS A 468 50.10 39.26 6.08
C HIS A 468 49.88 39.40 7.60
N PRO A 469 50.53 40.39 8.24
CA PRO A 469 50.41 40.64 9.67
C PRO A 469 49.16 41.45 10.04
N ARG A 470 48.64 41.24 11.25
CA ARG A 470 47.76 42.20 11.94
C ARG A 470 48.05 42.20 13.43
N GLN A 471 48.20 43.38 14.00
CA GLN A 471 48.54 43.59 15.41
C GLN A 471 47.31 43.36 16.32
N ALA A 472 47.53 42.71 17.46
CA ALA A 472 46.77 42.92 18.69
C ALA A 472 47.61 42.42 19.89
N ASN A 473 47.86 43.30 20.87
CA ASN A 473 48.39 42.90 22.17
C ASN A 473 47.25 42.34 23.05
N THR A 474 47.49 41.24 23.74
CA THR A 474 46.98 40.99 25.10
C THR A 474 47.81 39.90 25.77
N ASP A 475 48.30 40.16 26.98
CA ASP A 475 49.08 39.21 27.78
C ASP A 475 48.19 38.16 28.47
N GLU A 476 48.10 36.96 27.90
CA GLU A 476 47.78 35.75 28.66
C GLU A 476 48.63 34.55 28.19
N HIS A 477 49.57 34.13 29.04
CA HIS A 477 50.47 33.01 28.77
C HIS A 477 49.77 31.66 28.98
N SER A 478 49.07 31.19 27.94
CA SER A 478 48.40 29.89 27.90
C SER A 478 49.35 28.72 28.28
N PRO A 479 48.92 27.76 29.11
CA PRO A 479 49.79 26.70 29.64
C PRO A 479 50.41 25.79 28.56
N ALA A 480 49.80 25.70 27.37
CA ALA A 480 50.34 24.96 26.23
C ALA A 480 51.72 25.47 25.77
N VAL A 481 51.98 26.78 25.87
CA VAL A 481 53.27 27.38 25.43
C VAL A 481 54.41 26.99 26.38
N ARG A 482 54.14 26.87 27.68
CA ARG A 482 55.14 26.39 28.66
C ARG A 482 55.46 24.90 28.47
N ALA A 483 54.49 24.09 28.05
CA ALA A 483 54.72 22.68 27.73
C ALA A 483 55.62 22.51 26.50
N LEU A 484 55.40 23.29 25.45
CA LEU A 484 56.26 23.30 24.25
C LEU A 484 57.67 23.82 24.54
N GLN A 485 57.82 24.86 25.36
CA GLN A 485 59.14 25.44 25.65
C GLN A 485 60.00 24.57 26.59
N ALA A 486 59.43 23.55 27.22
CA ALA A 486 60.15 22.56 28.02
C ALA A 486 60.82 21.45 27.18
N GLN A 487 60.49 21.30 25.89
CA GLN A 487 60.95 20.16 25.06
C GLN A 487 62.31 20.36 24.35
N ILE A 488 62.99 21.51 24.54
CA ILE A 488 64.30 21.80 23.92
C ILE A 488 65.39 22.14 24.97
N ILE A 489 65.03 22.22 26.24
CA ILE A 489 65.99 22.49 27.33
C ILE A 489 66.50 21.14 27.85
N GLY A 490 67.82 20.92 27.77
CA GLY A 490 68.46 19.71 28.30
C GLY A 490 68.04 19.45 29.75
N PHE A 491 67.70 18.20 30.05
CA PHE A 491 67.23 17.81 31.37
C PHE A 491 68.18 18.31 32.46
N LYS A 492 67.64 18.99 33.48
CA LYS A 492 68.37 19.45 34.65
C LYS A 492 67.53 19.25 35.89
N LEU A 493 68.12 18.79 37.00
CA LEU A 493 67.39 18.64 38.26
C LEU A 493 66.87 20.01 38.76
N PRO A 494 65.61 20.10 39.23
CA PRO A 494 65.00 21.38 39.65
C PRO A 494 65.63 21.95 40.93
N TYR A 495 66.29 21.11 41.73
CA TYR A 495 67.04 21.52 42.92
C TYR A 495 68.46 20.98 42.88
N GLU A 496 69.44 21.88 43.06
CA GLU A 496 70.85 21.51 43.11
C GLU A 496 71.17 20.74 44.39
N ILE A 497 71.88 19.62 44.25
CA ILE A 497 72.26 18.74 45.36
C ILE A 497 73.73 18.95 45.71
N LYS A 498 73.99 19.43 46.94
CA LYS A 498 75.32 19.72 47.48
C LYS A 498 75.53 18.96 48.79
N ARG A 499 76.10 17.75 48.69
CA ARG A 499 76.35 16.81 49.81
C ARG A 499 75.07 16.52 50.61
N ASP A 500 74.88 17.24 51.72
CA ASP A 500 73.77 17.10 52.66
C ASP A 500 72.65 18.13 52.48
N LYS A 501 72.77 19.02 51.50
CA LYS A 501 71.76 20.03 51.18
C LYS A 501 71.16 19.84 49.78
N ILE A 502 69.87 20.14 49.66
CA ILE A 502 69.09 20.17 48.43
C ILE A 502 68.44 21.55 48.29
N GLY A 503 69.03 22.39 47.42
CA GLY A 503 68.86 23.85 47.47
C GLY A 503 69.35 24.43 48.81
N ASP A 504 68.54 25.30 49.42
CA ASP A 504 68.76 25.88 50.76
C ASP A 504 68.51 24.92 51.94
N ALA A 505 67.86 23.77 51.74
CA ALA A 505 67.40 22.89 52.83
C ALA A 505 68.35 21.71 53.09
N SER A 506 68.56 21.35 54.36
CA SER A 506 69.37 20.19 54.80
C SER A 506 68.53 18.92 54.93
N ILE A 507 69.05 17.77 54.47
CA ILE A 507 68.39 16.47 54.65
C ILE A 507 68.75 15.79 55.99
N LYS A 508 69.72 16.32 56.73
CA LYS A 508 70.07 15.81 58.07
C LYS A 508 69.12 16.33 59.14
N LEU A 509 68.74 15.45 60.07
CA LEU A 509 67.92 15.79 61.25
C LEU A 509 68.75 16.45 62.36
N GLY A 510 70.02 16.06 62.53
CA GLY A 510 70.99 16.77 63.37
C GLY A 510 70.65 16.89 64.87
N PHE A 511 71.33 17.80 65.55
CA PHE A 511 71.16 18.06 67.00
C PHE A 511 70.14 19.16 67.32
N ASN A 512 69.85 20.04 66.34
CA ASN A 512 68.77 21.02 66.39
C ASN A 512 67.70 20.60 65.38
N GLN A 513 66.65 19.91 65.84
CA GLN A 513 65.57 19.40 65.00
C GLN A 513 64.77 20.53 64.35
N ASN A 514 65.17 20.96 63.16
CA ASN A 514 64.37 21.84 62.29
C ASN A 514 63.57 20.97 61.32
N ASP A 515 62.53 20.35 61.87
CA ASP A 515 61.61 19.43 61.22
C ASP A 515 60.96 20.02 59.94
N GLU A 516 60.69 21.33 59.92
CA GLU A 516 60.19 22.05 58.74
C GLU A 516 61.21 22.08 57.60
N THR A 517 62.48 22.36 57.91
CA THR A 517 63.57 22.37 56.93
C THR A 517 63.83 20.96 56.41
N TRP A 518 63.79 19.96 57.28
CA TRP A 518 63.94 18.56 56.90
C TRP A 518 62.80 18.08 56.00
N THR A 519 61.54 18.39 56.34
CA THR A 519 60.38 18.08 55.49
C THR A 519 60.46 18.79 54.14
N ARG A 520 60.91 20.05 54.11
CA ARG A 520 61.18 20.78 52.87
C ARG A 520 62.25 20.08 52.01
N ALA A 521 63.32 19.58 52.62
CA ALA A 521 64.34 18.81 51.92
C ALA A 521 63.80 17.48 51.39
N CYS A 522 62.98 16.76 52.17
CA CYS A 522 62.30 15.53 51.74
C CYS A 522 61.34 15.77 50.56
N LYS A 523 60.51 16.83 50.62
CA LYS A 523 59.61 17.23 49.53
C LYS A 523 60.39 17.54 48.24
N ARG A 524 61.49 18.29 48.33
CA ARG A 524 62.38 18.58 47.18
C ARG A 524 63.03 17.32 46.61
N THR A 525 63.40 16.38 47.47
CA THR A 525 63.98 15.10 47.08
C THR A 525 62.98 14.31 46.23
N LEU A 526 61.73 14.21 46.69
CA LEU A 526 60.64 13.62 45.90
C LEU A 526 60.36 14.38 44.59
N THR A 527 60.43 15.71 44.57
CA THR A 527 60.32 16.48 43.32
C THR A 527 61.42 16.12 42.33
N CYS A 528 62.69 16.02 42.77
CA CYS A 528 63.79 15.57 41.90
C CYS A 528 63.57 14.13 41.39
N CYS A 529 63.10 13.21 42.24
CA CYS A 529 62.72 11.86 41.81
C CYS A 529 61.58 11.87 40.77
N LYS A 530 60.57 12.73 40.93
CA LYS A 530 59.46 12.89 39.97
C LYS A 530 59.93 13.41 38.61
N TYR A 531 60.86 14.36 38.58
CA TYR A 531 61.46 14.85 37.34
C TYR A 531 62.28 13.75 36.64
N LEU A 532 63.08 12.99 37.39
CA LEU A 532 63.81 11.83 36.85
C LEU A 532 62.86 10.74 36.32
N LEU A 533 61.76 10.47 37.01
CA LEU A 533 60.74 9.51 36.58
C LEU A 533 60.09 9.93 35.27
N ALA A 534 59.71 11.21 35.14
CA ALA A 534 59.14 11.77 33.92
C ALA A 534 60.14 11.75 32.74
N HIS A 535 61.42 12.03 32.99
CA HIS A 535 62.45 11.88 31.96
C HIS A 535 62.61 10.41 31.56
N ALA A 536 62.74 9.50 32.53
CA ALA A 536 62.90 8.08 32.29
C ALA A 536 61.68 7.47 31.59
N SER A 537 60.45 7.95 31.79
CA SER A 537 59.28 7.53 31.00
C SER A 537 59.34 8.00 29.54
N ASN A 538 59.86 9.20 29.29
CA ASN A 538 59.96 9.74 27.93
C ASN A 538 61.08 9.06 27.13
N VAL A 539 62.20 8.69 27.78
CA VAL A 539 63.30 7.92 27.17
C VAL A 539 62.85 6.55 26.63
N THR A 540 61.75 5.98 27.14
CA THR A 540 61.18 4.71 26.62
C THR A 540 60.29 4.85 25.39
N ASN A 541 60.06 6.06 24.86
CA ASN A 541 59.18 6.26 23.70
C ASN A 541 59.83 6.40 22.29
N PRO A 542 61.12 6.09 22.00
CA PRO A 542 61.72 6.29 20.68
C PRO A 542 61.37 5.18 19.67
N GLY A 543 60.19 4.57 19.79
CA GLY A 543 59.89 3.27 19.17
C GLY A 543 58.45 3.05 18.71
N ASN A 544 57.74 4.07 18.23
CA ASN A 544 56.46 3.84 17.52
C ASN A 544 56.13 4.81 16.37
N HIS A 545 57.10 5.57 15.85
CA HIS A 545 56.93 6.30 14.58
C HIS A 545 57.29 5.40 13.39
N GLY A 546 56.54 4.31 13.22
CA GLY A 546 56.76 3.32 12.17
C GLY A 546 55.48 2.62 11.76
N GLY A 547 54.80 3.15 10.73
CA GLY A 547 53.81 2.40 9.95
C GLY A 547 52.36 2.46 10.41
N ALA A 548 51.63 3.49 9.99
CA ALA A 548 50.21 3.41 9.65
C ALA A 548 49.82 4.58 8.73
N SER A 549 50.29 4.55 7.48
CA SER A 549 49.73 5.40 6.43
C SER A 549 48.30 4.94 6.17
N ALA A 550 47.31 5.72 6.61
CA ALA A 550 45.93 5.49 6.23
C ALA A 550 45.82 5.52 4.69
N PRO A 551 45.10 4.58 4.05
CA PRO A 551 44.82 4.69 2.63
C PRO A 551 44.00 5.96 2.39
N PRO A 552 44.22 6.70 1.29
CA PRO A 552 43.45 7.90 1.00
C PRO A 552 41.98 7.52 0.82
N THR A 553 41.12 8.09 1.67
CA THR A 553 39.68 7.92 1.58
C THR A 553 39.21 8.45 0.23
N ALA A 554 38.84 7.56 -0.69
CA ALA A 554 38.30 7.95 -1.98
C ALA A 554 36.98 8.68 -1.75
N ALA A 555 36.97 9.99 -2.00
CA ALA A 555 35.76 10.78 -2.00
C ALA A 555 34.89 10.33 -3.17
N ILE A 556 33.90 9.48 -2.90
CA ILE A 556 32.87 9.12 -3.86
C ILE A 556 32.01 10.36 -4.08
N VAL A 557 32.29 11.07 -5.17
CA VAL A 557 31.44 12.12 -5.70
C VAL A 557 30.17 11.46 -6.25
N PRO A 558 28.96 11.80 -5.78
CA PRO A 558 27.74 11.35 -6.45
C PRO A 558 27.65 12.07 -7.80
N GLY A 559 27.78 11.28 -8.87
CA GLY A 559 27.50 11.75 -10.23
C GLY A 559 26.04 12.17 -10.37
N ARG A 560 25.80 13.14 -11.26
CA ARG A 560 24.48 13.69 -11.58
C ARG A 560 24.06 13.24 -12.98
#